data_AF-A0A6M2A4H8-F1
#
_entry.id   AF-A0A6M2A4H8-F1
#
_cell.length_a   1.000
_cell.length_b   1.000
_cell.length_c   1.000
_cell.angle_alpha   90.00
_cell.angle_beta   90.00
_cell.angle_gamma   90.00
#
_symmetry.space_group_name_H-M   'P 1'
#
loop_
_entity.id
_entity.type
_entity.pdbx_description
1 polymer ?
#
loop_
_entity_poly.entity_id
_entity_poly.type
_entity_poly.pdbx_seq_one_letter_code
_entity_poly.pdbx_strand_id
1 'polypeptide(L)' 'MNRFFKVGEAAKILGVSIQTMRRWEISGYLTPDRKSEGGTRYYSRD' A
#
# COMPACT_ATOMS: atom_id res chain seq x y z
N MET A 1 13.55 -2.23 -12.32
CA MET A 1 12.08 -2.35 -12.17
C MET A 1 11.66 -1.45 -11.04
N ASN A 2 10.76 -0.49 -11.28
CA ASN A 2 10.26 0.39 -10.21
C ASN A 2 9.38 -0.45 -9.28
N ARG A 3 9.82 -0.71 -8.05
CA ARG A 3 9.24 -1.72 -7.13
C ARG A 3 8.08 -1.19 -6.27
N PHE A 4 7.58 0.00 -6.58
CA PHE A 4 6.57 0.68 -5.77
C PHE A 4 5.19 0.61 -6.41
N PHE A 5 4.23 0.12 -5.64
CA PHE A 5 2.83 -0.06 -6.02
C PHE A 5 1.94 0.93 -5.28
N LYS A 6 0.98 1.54 -5.97
CA LYS A 6 -0.08 2.30 -5.29
C LYS A 6 -0.95 1.35 -4.47
N VAL A 7 -1.66 1.87 -3.46
CA VAL A 7 -2.55 1.05 -2.60
C VAL A 7 -3.52 0.15 -3.39
N GLY A 8 -4.05 0.61 -4.53
CA GLY A 8 -4.93 -0.18 -5.37
C GLY A 8 -4.22 -1.31 -6.14
N GLU A 9 -2.98 -1.09 -6.55
CA GLU A 9 -2.17 -2.12 -7.20
C GLU A 9 -1.71 -3.16 -6.19
N ALA A 10 -1.26 -2.72 -5.02
CA ALA A 10 -0.90 -3.59 -3.90
C ALA A 10 -2.09 -4.46 -3.46
N ALA A 11 -3.28 -3.87 -3.32
CA ALA A 11 -4.52 -4.60 -3.02
C ALA A 11 -4.81 -5.71 -4.05
N LYS A 12 -4.68 -5.40 -5.34
CA LYS A 12 -4.86 -6.39 -6.42
C LYS A 12 -3.82 -7.52 -6.37
N ILE A 13 -2.56 -7.19 -6.14
CA ILE A 13 -1.46 -8.17 -6.02
C ILE A 13 -1.72 -9.13 -4.85
N LEU A 14 -2.17 -8.61 -3.72
CA LEU A 14 -2.43 -9.37 -2.50
C LEU A 14 -3.80 -10.08 -2.51
N GLY A 15 -4.64 -9.84 -3.52
CA GLY A 15 -5.98 -10.42 -3.61
C GLY A 15 -6.94 -9.91 -2.52
N VAL A 16 -6.71 -8.70 -2.00
CA VAL A 16 -7.52 -8.09 -0.93
C VAL A 16 -8.20 -6.81 -1.39
N SER A 17 -9.17 -6.33 -0.62
CA SER A 17 -9.78 -5.02 -0.88
C SER A 17 -8.86 -3.87 -0.48
N ILE A 18 -9.04 -2.69 -1.10
CA ILE A 18 -8.37 -1.45 -0.66
C ILE A 18 -8.73 -1.12 0.79
N GLN A 19 -9.94 -1.47 1.25
CA GLN A 19 -10.35 -1.25 2.64
C GLN A 19 -9.56 -2.14 3.62
N THR A 20 -9.25 -3.38 3.23
CA THR A 20 -8.37 -4.28 4.00
C THR A 20 -6.99 -3.66 4.16
N MET A 21 -6.39 -3.16 3.07
CA MET A 21 -5.11 -2.44 3.11
C MET A 21 -5.14 -1.27 4.10
N ARG A 22 -6.19 -0.43 4.04
CA ARG A 22 -6.36 0.70 4.97
C ARG A 22 -6.49 0.27 6.43
N ARG A 23 -7.18 -0.85 6.70
CA ARG A 23 -7.29 -1.40 8.06
C ARG A 23 -5.95 -1.85 8.59
N TRP A 24 -5.14 -2.51 7.75
CA TRP A 24 -3.78 -2.90 8.10
C TRP A 24 -2.86 -1.71 8.36
N GLU A 25 -3.02 -0.60 7.61
CA GLU A 25 -2.34 0.65 7.92
C GLU A 25 -2.72 1.22 9.27
N ILE A 26 -4.02 1.26 9.58
CA ILE A 26 -4.51 1.78 10.87
C ILE A 26 -4.05 0.90 12.03
N SER A 27 -4.01 -0.41 11.85
CA SER A 27 -3.56 -1.35 12.89
C SER A 27 -2.04 -1.43 13.01
N GLY A 28 -1.29 -0.77 12.12
CA GLY A 28 0.18 -0.88 12.05
C GLY A 28 0.70 -2.21 11.51
N TYR A 29 -0.18 -3.08 10.99
CA TYR A 29 0.22 -4.36 10.39
C TYR A 29 0.96 -4.17 9.06
N LEU A 30 0.60 -3.12 8.31
CA LEU A 30 1.22 -2.77 7.05
C LEU A 30 1.45 -1.27 6.99
N THR A 31 2.68 -0.84 6.73
CA THR A 31 3.00 0.58 6.56
C THR A 31 3.47 0.84 5.12
N PRO A 32 3.02 1.93 4.48
CA PRO A 32 3.54 2.29 3.17
C PRO A 32 4.99 2.77 3.29
N ASP A 33 5.85 2.28 2.41
CA ASP A 33 7.27 2.63 2.35
C ASP A 33 7.50 4.10 1.99
N ARG A 34 6.58 4.67 1.22
CA ARG A 34 6.64 6.08 0.83
C ARG A 34 5.25 6.70 0.77
N LYS A 35 5.19 7.97 1.19
CA LYS A 35 4.06 8.85 0.95
C LYS A 35 4.53 10.02 0.08
N SER A 36 3.78 10.34 -0.98
CA SER A 36 3.98 11.61 -1.69
C SER A 36 3.45 12.77 -0.86
N GLU A 37 3.84 13.99 -1.23
CA GLU A 37 3.33 15.22 -0.63
C GLU A 37 1.79 15.31 -0.72
N GLY A 38 1.21 14.88 -1.84
CA GLY A 38 -0.25 14.75 -2.03
C GLY A 38 -0.89 13.53 -1.33
N GLY A 39 -0.19 12.83 -0.43
CA GLY A 39 -0.74 11.73 0.37
C GLY A 39 -0.90 10.40 -0.38
N THR A 40 -0.32 10.25 -1.57
CA THR A 40 -0.35 8.96 -2.29
C THR A 40 0.61 7.99 -1.62
N ARG A 41 0.11 6.80 -1.32
CA ARG A 41 0.83 5.74 -0.62
C ARG A 41 1.44 4.76 -1.62
N TYR A 42 2.69 4.40 -1.39
CA TYR A 42 3.46 3.48 -2.20
C TYR A 42 3.98 2.34 -1.35
N TYR A 43 3.87 1.12 -1.89
CA TYR A 43 4.22 -0.14 -1.27
C TYR A 43 5.30 -0.84 -2.07
N SER A 44 6.36 -1.24 -1.40
CA SER A 44 7.42 -2.11 -1.89
C SER A 44 6.93 -3.56 -1.99
N ARG A 45 7.54 -4.35 -2.88
CA ARG A 45 7.41 -5.81 -2.89
C ARG A 45 8.61 -6.51 -2.20
N ASP A 46 9.63 -5.75 -1.83
CA ASP A 46 10.78 -6.24 -1.05
C ASP A 46 10.51 -6.23 0.44
#